data_AF-A0A417V2T3-F1
#
_entry.id   AF-A0A417V2T3-F1
#
_cell.length_a   1.000
_cell.length_b   1.000
_cell.length_c   1.000
_cell.angle_alpha   90.00
_cell.angle_beta   90.00
_cell.angle_gamma   90.00
#
_symmetry.space_group_name_H-M   'P 1'
#
loop_
_entity.id
_entity.type
_entity.pdbx_description
1 polymer ?
#
loop_
_entity_poly.entity_id
_entity_poly.type
_entity_poly.pdbx_seq_one_letter_code
_entity_poly.pdbx_strand_id
1 'polypeptide(L)'
;MGINKENYVDQAEQVIKNLMTDRKGNITLTTSKIRNILAMVSEIYNEVVHESGEVLSSESQERIQYLRLRIVYESGRETSVKDFVQKAKILEELKKVKDSKSQFLLFCRYMEALVAYRKFSGRDE
;
A
#
# COMPACT_ATOMS: atom_id res chain seq x y z
N MET A 1 -2.70 -15.91 2.98
CA MET A 1 -3.87 -15.16 3.48
C MET A 1 -3.79 -13.74 2.94
N GLY A 2 -4.93 -13.17 2.51
CA GLY A 2 -5.02 -11.77 2.07
C GLY A 2 -5.51 -10.85 3.19
N ILE A 3 -5.54 -9.55 2.94
CA ILE A 3 -6.11 -8.59 3.88
C ILE A 3 -7.65 -8.67 3.88
N ASN A 4 -8.25 -8.39 5.03
CA ASN A 4 -9.69 -8.23 5.23
C ASN A 4 -9.93 -7.15 6.32
N LYS A 5 -11.20 -6.82 6.57
CA LYS A 5 -11.60 -5.76 7.50
C LYS A 5 -11.13 -5.99 8.95
N GLU A 6 -10.85 -7.24 9.32
CA GLU A 6 -10.50 -7.63 10.69
C GLU A 6 -8.99 -7.76 10.87
N ASN A 7 -8.22 -8.03 9.81
CA ASN A 7 -6.81 -8.38 9.91
C ASN A 7 -5.83 -7.38 9.25
N TYR A 8 -6.31 -6.41 8.46
CA TYR A 8 -5.41 -5.56 7.67
C TYR A 8 -4.42 -4.76 8.54
N VAL A 9 -4.84 -4.39 9.75
CA VAL A 9 -4.01 -3.67 10.74
C VAL A 9 -2.89 -4.57 11.26
N ASP A 10 -3.23 -5.77 11.75
CA ASP A 10 -2.24 -6.74 12.24
C ASP A 10 -1.27 -7.16 11.14
N GLN A 11 -1.77 -7.37 9.93
CA GLN A 11 -0.93 -7.67 8.77
C GLN A 11 0.04 -6.53 8.49
N ALA A 12 -0.41 -5.27 8.55
CA ALA A 12 0.46 -4.12 8.35
C ALA A 12 1.57 -4.07 9.41
N GLU A 13 1.24 -4.30 10.68
CA GLU A 13 2.24 -4.35 11.75
C GLU A 13 3.30 -5.42 11.48
N GLN A 14 2.87 -6.64 11.14
CA GLN A 14 3.76 -7.75 10.85
C GLN A 14 4.66 -7.47 9.65
N VAL A 15 4.13 -6.84 8.60
CA VAL A 15 4.90 -6.43 7.44
C VAL A 15 6.01 -5.46 7.84
N ILE A 16 5.69 -4.42 8.60
CA ILE A 16 6.66 -3.40 9.02
C ILE A 16 7.76 -4.01 9.91
N LYS A 17 7.40 -4.88 10.86
CA LYS A 17 8.36 -5.58 11.72
C LYS A 17 9.35 -6.45 10.94
N ASN A 18 8.93 -6.98 9.81
CA ASN A 18 9.72 -7.90 9.00
C ASN A 18 10.45 -7.22 7.83
N LEU A 19 10.42 -5.89 7.71
CA LEU A 19 11.13 -5.17 6.65
C LEU A 19 12.65 -5.33 6.73
N MET A 20 13.32 -5.15 5.60
CA MET A 20 14.77 -5.16 5.53
C MET A 20 15.39 -4.13 6.47
N THR A 21 16.38 -4.57 7.24
CA THR A 21 17.17 -3.73 8.14
C THR A 21 18.62 -3.62 7.67
N ASP A 22 19.27 -2.51 8.04
CA ASP A 22 20.71 -2.35 7.88
C ASP A 22 21.48 -3.17 8.93
N ARG A 23 22.83 -3.12 8.88
CA ARG A 23 23.69 -3.81 9.86
C ARG A 23 23.51 -3.33 11.31
N LYS A 24 22.88 -2.16 11.51
CA LYS A 24 22.58 -1.58 12.82
C LYS A 24 21.16 -1.91 13.28
N GLY A 25 20.39 -2.67 12.50
CA GLY A 25 19.02 -3.04 12.79
C GLY A 25 17.98 -1.99 12.40
N ASN A 26 18.35 -0.93 11.68
CA ASN A 26 17.41 0.11 11.26
C ASN A 26 16.71 -0.27 9.96
N ILE A 27 15.39 -0.05 9.89
CA ILE A 27 14.62 -0.27 8.66
C ILE A 27 15.14 0.64 7.54
N THR A 28 15.57 0.04 6.43
CA THR A 28 16.17 0.76 5.28
C THR A 28 15.15 1.56 4.48
N LEU A 29 13.89 1.11 4.50
CA LEU A 29 12.77 1.83 3.91
C LEU A 29 12.43 3.05 4.76
N THR A 30 12.47 4.25 4.16
CA THR A 30 12.11 5.50 4.84
C THR A 30 10.60 5.75 4.78
N THR A 31 10.07 6.48 5.76
CA THR A 31 8.67 6.90 5.78
C THR A 31 8.29 7.73 4.54
N SER A 32 9.22 8.56 4.02
CA SER A 32 9.00 9.36 2.82
C SER A 32 8.67 8.52 1.58
N LYS A 33 9.33 7.36 1.42
CA LYS A 33 9.09 6.47 0.28
C LYS A 33 7.72 5.81 0.33
N ILE A 34 7.29 5.39 1.52
CA ILE A 34 5.93 4.85 1.70
C ILE A 34 4.89 5.94 1.47
N ARG A 35 5.14 7.18 1.96
CA ARG A 35 4.24 8.32 1.72
C ARG A 35 4.07 8.67 0.25
N ASN A 36 5.11 8.53 -0.57
CA ASN A 36 4.99 8.73 -2.02
C ASN A 36 4.02 7.73 -2.66
N ILE A 37 4.06 6.46 -2.22
CA ILE A 37 3.09 5.44 -2.67
C ILE A 37 1.69 5.77 -2.14
N LEU A 38 1.58 6.12 -0.86
CA LEU A 38 0.29 6.52 -0.27
C LEU A 38 -0.32 7.71 -1.00
N ALA A 39 0.45 8.72 -1.39
CA ALA A 39 -0.05 9.88 -2.14
C ALA A 39 -0.72 9.45 -3.45
N MET A 40 -0.07 8.57 -4.24
CA MET A 40 -0.67 8.02 -5.47
C MET A 40 -1.97 7.25 -5.20
N VAL A 41 -2.05 6.54 -4.07
CA VAL A 41 -3.26 5.82 -3.66
C VAL A 41 -4.36 6.78 -3.21
N SER A 42 -4.01 7.82 -2.46
CA SER A 42 -4.94 8.84 -1.95
C SER A 42 -5.56 9.67 -3.08
N GLU A 43 -4.81 9.95 -4.15
CA GLU A 43 -5.35 10.60 -5.36
C GLU A 43 -6.52 9.82 -5.97
N ILE A 44 -6.40 8.49 -6.04
CA ILE A 44 -7.47 7.62 -6.56
C ILE A 44 -8.59 7.46 -5.54
N TYR A 45 -8.26 7.36 -4.25
CA TYR A 45 -9.25 7.30 -3.17
C TYR A 45 -10.23 8.48 -3.19
N ASN A 46 -9.71 9.69 -3.40
CA ASN A 46 -10.52 10.91 -3.42
C ASN A 46 -11.59 10.90 -4.51
N GLU A 47 -11.37 10.20 -5.62
CA GLU A 47 -12.38 10.00 -6.66
C GLU A 47 -13.32 8.85 -6.31
N VAL A 48 -12.75 7.69 -5.96
CA VAL A 48 -13.50 6.45 -5.68
C VAL A 48 -14.48 6.63 -4.53
N VAL A 49 -14.13 7.39 -3.49
CA VAL A 49 -15.02 7.58 -2.32
C VAL A 49 -16.35 8.22 -2.72
N HIS A 50 -16.35 9.09 -3.72
CA HIS A 50 -17.53 9.81 -4.21
C HIS A 50 -18.31 9.05 -5.31
N GLU A 51 -17.76 7.96 -5.84
CA GLU A 51 -18.48 7.12 -6.81
C GLU A 51 -19.73 6.49 -6.19
N SER A 52 -20.80 6.39 -6.98
CA SER A 52 -22.05 5.76 -6.55
C SER A 52 -22.03 4.26 -6.82
N GLY A 53 -22.46 3.46 -5.84
CA GLY A 53 -22.53 2.00 -5.97
C GLY A 53 -21.26 1.27 -5.55
N GLU A 54 -21.28 -0.05 -5.74
CA GLU A 54 -20.21 -0.97 -5.30
C GLU A 54 -19.18 -1.29 -6.39
N VAL A 55 -19.49 -0.96 -7.64
CA VAL A 55 -18.65 -1.22 -8.81
C VAL A 55 -17.94 0.07 -9.21
N LEU A 56 -16.61 -0.01 -9.36
CA LEU A 56 -15.75 1.09 -9.76
C LEU A 56 -16.04 1.51 -11.20
N SER A 57 -16.00 2.82 -11.45
CA SER A 57 -16.04 3.35 -12.82
C SER A 57 -14.89 2.81 -13.67
N SER A 58 -15.05 2.80 -15.01
CA SER A 58 -13.97 2.41 -15.93
C SER A 58 -12.73 3.29 -15.76
N GLU A 59 -12.91 4.58 -15.48
CA GLU A 59 -11.83 5.53 -15.21
C GLU A 59 -11.06 5.15 -13.95
N SER A 60 -11.74 4.88 -12.83
CA SER A 60 -11.09 4.41 -11.60
C SER A 60 -10.35 3.09 -11.81
N GLN A 61 -10.94 2.15 -12.56
CA GLN A 61 -10.29 0.89 -12.88
C GLN A 61 -9.00 1.09 -13.69
N GLU A 62 -9.01 2.00 -14.68
CA GLU A 62 -7.83 2.35 -15.48
C GLU A 62 -6.73 2.97 -14.61
N ARG A 63 -7.09 3.93 -13.74
CA ARG A 63 -6.15 4.57 -12.80
C ARG A 63 -5.53 3.56 -11.84
N ILE A 64 -6.30 2.57 -11.38
CA ILE A 64 -5.78 1.47 -10.55
C ILE A 64 -4.78 0.61 -11.34
N GLN A 65 -5.01 0.33 -12.63
CA GLN A 65 -4.00 -0.35 -13.45
C GLN A 65 -2.73 0.49 -13.59
N TYR A 66 -2.86 1.79 -13.79
CA TYR A 66 -1.72 2.69 -13.88
C TYR A 66 -0.94 2.78 -12.55
N LEU A 67 -1.64 2.80 -11.42
CA LEU A 67 -1.03 2.70 -10.09
C LEU A 67 -0.19 1.42 -9.95
N ARG A 68 -0.70 0.27 -10.40
CA ARG A 68 0.05 -1.00 -10.38
C ARG A 68 1.34 -0.90 -11.20
N LEU A 69 1.28 -0.29 -12.40
CA LEU A 69 2.45 -0.06 -13.24
C LEU A 69 3.50 0.83 -12.53
N ARG A 70 3.06 1.95 -11.92
CA ARG A 70 3.96 2.84 -11.19
C ARG A 70 4.63 2.15 -10.01
N ILE A 71 3.90 1.34 -9.24
CA ILE A 71 4.46 0.58 -8.11
C ILE A 71 5.52 -0.42 -8.60
N VAL A 72 5.30 -1.10 -9.73
CA VAL A 72 6.31 -1.98 -10.34
C VAL A 72 7.56 -1.20 -10.71
N TYR A 73 7.40 -0.03 -11.32
CA TYR A 73 8.52 0.84 -11.71
C TYR A 73 9.34 1.32 -10.49
N GLU A 74 8.68 1.83 -9.45
CA GLU A 74 9.35 2.27 -8.21
C GLU A 74 10.07 1.10 -7.52
N SER A 75 9.45 -0.10 -7.53
CA SER A 75 10.09 -1.32 -7.03
C SER A 75 11.32 -1.73 -7.84
N GLY A 76 11.36 -1.41 -9.13
CA GLY A 76 12.53 -1.67 -9.99
C GLY A 76 13.69 -0.72 -9.71
N ARG A 77 13.39 0.52 -9.32
CA ARG A 77 14.38 1.57 -9.06
C ARG A 77 15.02 1.46 -7.69
N GLU A 78 14.31 0.90 -6.71
CA GLU A 78 14.75 0.95 -5.33
C GLU A 78 14.50 -0.34 -4.56
N THR A 79 15.58 -0.98 -4.09
CA THR A 79 15.54 -2.28 -3.43
C THR A 79 14.71 -2.29 -2.15
N SER A 80 14.77 -1.23 -1.33
CA SER A 80 13.93 -1.13 -0.11
C SER A 80 12.45 -1.02 -0.43
N VAL A 81 12.07 -0.34 -1.51
CA VAL A 81 10.67 -0.29 -1.99
C VAL A 81 10.25 -1.66 -2.51
N LYS A 82 11.12 -2.36 -3.24
CA LYS A 82 10.85 -3.73 -3.69
C LYS A 82 10.56 -4.69 -2.54
N ASP A 83 11.40 -4.67 -1.50
CA ASP A 83 11.22 -5.49 -0.29
C ASP A 83 9.87 -5.21 0.38
N PHE A 84 9.53 -3.92 0.51
CA PHE A 84 8.25 -3.48 1.03
C PHE A 84 7.07 -4.00 0.20
N VAL A 85 7.08 -3.76 -1.11
CA VAL A 85 6.00 -4.16 -2.03
C VAL A 85 5.77 -5.67 -1.99
N GLN A 86 6.85 -6.46 -1.92
CA GLN A 86 6.78 -7.92 -1.84
C GLN A 86 6.25 -8.41 -0.48
N LYS A 87 6.78 -7.90 0.64
CA LYS A 87 6.34 -8.31 1.98
C LYS A 87 4.90 -7.89 2.27
N ALA A 88 4.54 -6.68 1.87
CA ALA A 88 3.19 -6.15 1.98
C ALA A 88 2.20 -6.73 0.96
N LYS A 89 2.70 -7.48 -0.05
CA LYS A 89 1.90 -8.08 -1.14
C LYS A 89 1.04 -7.06 -1.89
N ILE A 90 1.58 -5.85 -2.08
CA ILE A 90 0.81 -4.70 -2.59
C ILE A 90 0.22 -5.00 -3.97
N LEU A 91 1.00 -5.63 -4.86
CA LEU A 91 0.55 -5.94 -6.21
C LEU A 91 -0.52 -7.04 -6.23
N GLU A 92 -0.43 -8.02 -5.33
CA GLU A 92 -1.45 -9.06 -5.16
C GLU A 92 -2.74 -8.49 -4.58
N GLU A 93 -2.67 -7.63 -3.57
CA GLU A 93 -3.86 -6.99 -2.99
C GLU A 93 -4.53 -6.04 -4.00
N LEU A 94 -3.76 -5.24 -4.75
CA LEU A 94 -4.31 -4.44 -5.85
C LEU A 94 -4.97 -5.30 -6.95
N LYS A 95 -4.44 -6.49 -7.22
CA LYS A 95 -5.05 -7.41 -8.21
C LYS A 95 -6.41 -7.94 -7.73
N LYS A 96 -6.63 -8.06 -6.42
CA LYS A 96 -7.90 -8.52 -5.85
C LYS A 96 -8.99 -7.46 -5.89
N VAL A 97 -8.61 -6.18 -5.96
CA VAL A 97 -9.56 -5.06 -6.07
C VAL A 97 -10.52 -5.28 -7.24
N LYS A 98 -10.00 -5.67 -8.41
CA LYS A 98 -10.79 -5.80 -9.66
C LYS A 98 -11.60 -4.52 -9.90
N ASP A 99 -12.93 -4.62 -9.83
CA ASP A 99 -13.92 -3.56 -9.98
C ASP A 99 -14.63 -3.24 -8.66
N SER A 100 -14.20 -3.80 -7.52
CA SER A 100 -14.87 -3.64 -6.25
C SER A 100 -14.41 -2.39 -5.50
N LYS A 101 -15.33 -1.45 -5.30
CA LYS A 101 -15.09 -0.24 -4.49
C LYS A 101 -14.67 -0.59 -3.08
N SER A 102 -15.38 -1.50 -2.41
CA SER A 102 -15.08 -1.88 -1.03
C SER A 102 -13.70 -2.55 -0.88
N GLN A 103 -13.25 -3.32 -1.87
CA GLN A 103 -11.89 -3.87 -1.87
C GLN A 103 -10.83 -2.78 -2.08
N PHE A 104 -11.08 -1.79 -2.94
CA PHE A 104 -10.17 -0.67 -3.11
C PHE A 104 -10.05 0.15 -1.82
N LEU A 105 -11.18 0.46 -1.16
CA LEU A 105 -11.18 1.19 0.11
C LEU A 105 -10.45 0.41 1.23
N LEU A 106 -10.59 -0.92 1.26
CA LEU A 106 -9.82 -1.77 2.17
C LEU A 106 -8.31 -1.68 1.88
N PHE A 107 -7.92 -1.70 0.61
CA PHE A 107 -6.54 -1.51 0.21
C PHE A 107 -6.00 -0.14 0.64
N CYS A 108 -6.78 0.95 0.50
CA CYS A 108 -6.39 2.28 0.98
C CYS A 108 -6.11 2.28 2.49
N ARG A 109 -7.02 1.72 3.29
CA ARG A 109 -6.84 1.61 4.76
C ARG A 109 -5.63 0.76 5.14
N TYR A 110 -5.34 -0.28 4.37
CA TYR A 110 -4.13 -1.08 4.55
C TYR A 110 -2.86 -0.27 4.28
N MET A 111 -2.84 0.53 3.21
CA MET A 111 -1.72 1.44 2.93
C MET A 111 -1.52 2.49 4.03
N GLU A 112 -2.60 3.04 4.58
CA GLU A 112 -2.54 3.95 5.74
C GLU A 112 -1.96 3.25 6.97
N ALA A 113 -2.40 2.02 7.27
CA ALA A 113 -1.88 1.22 8.38
C ALA A 113 -0.38 0.96 8.23
N LEU A 114 0.10 0.64 7.02
CA LEU A 114 1.53 0.44 6.76
C LEU A 114 2.34 1.72 7.04
N VAL A 115 1.84 2.89 6.65
CA VAL A 115 2.48 4.17 6.96
C VAL A 115 2.48 4.44 8.46
N ALA A 116 1.35 4.21 9.14
CA ALA A 116 1.20 4.42 10.57
C ALA A 116 2.17 3.54 11.36
N TYR A 117 2.23 2.23 11.06
CA TYR A 117 3.16 1.32 11.72
C TYR A 117 4.61 1.63 11.38
N ARG A 118 4.93 2.05 10.14
CA ARG A 118 6.31 2.47 9.84
C ARG A 118 6.74 3.65 10.69
N LYS A 119 5.85 4.62 10.90
CA LYS A 119 6.08 5.79 11.75
C LYS A 119 6.13 5.44 13.24
N PHE A 120 5.38 4.43 13.66
CA PHE A 120 5.39 3.95 15.04
C PHE A 120 6.65 3.11 15.37
N SER A 121 7.07 2.22 14.46
CA SER A 121 8.24 1.35 14.63
C SER A 121 9.56 2.07 14.41
N GLY A 122 9.58 3.08 13.55
CA GLY A 122 10.68 4.02 13.48
C GLY A 122 10.58 4.96 14.66
N ARG A 123 11.60 4.99 15.51
CA ARG A 123 11.89 6.19 16.30
C ARG A 123 12.10 7.33 15.28
N ASP A 124 11.05 8.06 14.93
CA ASP A 124 11.18 9.29 14.15
C ASP A 124 11.71 10.37 15.11
N GLU A 125 13.01 10.30 15.40
CA GLU A 125 13.94 11.42 15.65
C GLU A 125 15.29 11.09 15.00
#